data_AF-A0A847WLG0-F1
#
_entry.id   AF-A0A847WLG0-F1
#
_cell.length_a   1.000
_cell.length_b   1.000
_cell.length_c   1.000
_cell.angle_alpha   90.00
_cell.angle_beta   90.00
_cell.angle_gamma   90.00
#
_symmetry.space_group_name_H-M   'P 1'
#
loop_
_entity.id
_entity.type
_entity.pdbx_description
1 polymer ?
#
loop_
_entity_poly.entity_id
_entity_poly.type
_entity_poly.pdbx_seq_one_letter_code
_entity_poly.pdbx_strand_id
1 'polypeptide(L)'
;MHRYFNNGYHGNGFCPSFGVFHNGGSIIVGLGIVITIALVFYLFAYNNKKKRISSEALESLKLQYVKGQLSEEEYLRRKSLIDL
;
A
#
# COMPACT_ATOMS: atom_id res chain seq x y z
N MET A 1 47.57 -9.89 -32.52
CA MET A 1 46.98 -8.66 -31.92
C MET A 1 45.49 -8.66 -32.21
N HIS A 2 44.66 -9.14 -31.28
CA HIS A 2 43.20 -9.17 -31.46
C HIS A 2 42.52 -8.00 -30.77
N ARG A 3 41.71 -7.34 -31.59
CA ARG A 3 40.85 -6.16 -31.39
C ARG A 3 40.01 -6.23 -30.11
N TYR A 4 40.19 -5.26 -29.22
CA TYR A 4 39.13 -4.88 -28.27
C TYR A 4 38.26 -3.82 -28.95
N PHE A 5 37.19 -4.27 -29.61
CA PHE A 5 36.08 -3.40 -29.95
C PHE A 5 35.39 -2.99 -28.65
N ASN A 6 35.72 -1.80 -28.18
CA ASN A 6 34.96 -1.08 -27.17
C ASN A 6 33.61 -0.64 -27.77
N ASN A 7 32.69 -1.58 -27.91
CA ASN A 7 31.27 -1.32 -28.20
C ASN A 7 30.45 -1.56 -26.93
N GLY A 8 30.75 -0.79 -25.88
CA GLY A 8 29.88 -0.64 -24.72
C GLY A 8 28.69 0.24 -25.09
N TYR A 9 27.64 -0.39 -25.62
CA TYR A 9 26.24 0.04 -25.66
C TYR A 9 25.94 1.51 -25.29
N HIS A 10 25.82 2.36 -26.32
CA HIS A 10 25.01 3.57 -26.26
C HIS A 10 23.53 3.17 -26.28
N GLY A 11 22.93 3.05 -25.10
CA GLY A 11 21.52 2.74 -24.95
C GLY A 11 20.88 3.61 -23.87
N ASN A 12 20.46 4.82 -24.24
CA ASN A 12 19.47 5.62 -23.50
C ASN A 12 18.10 4.92 -23.57
N GLY A 13 17.97 3.80 -22.88
CA GLY A 13 16.80 2.93 -22.96
C GLY A 13 16.46 2.34 -21.62
N PHE A 14 15.32 2.76 -21.10
CA PHE A 14 14.61 2.26 -19.93
C PHE A 14 14.37 0.73 -19.99
N CYS A 15 15.40 -0.08 -19.74
CA CYS A 15 15.32 -1.55 -19.71
C CYS A 15 15.93 -2.07 -18.39
N PRO A 16 15.14 -2.15 -17.30
CA PRO A 16 15.66 -2.41 -15.96
C PRO A 16 15.97 -3.89 -15.67
N SER A 17 16.02 -4.80 -16.66
CA SER A 17 15.93 -6.24 -16.36
C SER A 17 16.83 -7.21 -17.11
N PHE A 18 17.75 -6.80 -17.98
CA PHE A 18 18.63 -7.79 -18.66
C PHE A 18 20.12 -7.66 -18.35
N GLY A 19 20.59 -6.54 -17.78
CA GLY A 19 22.01 -6.34 -17.43
C GLY A 19 22.41 -6.80 -16.02
N VAL A 20 21.48 -6.82 -15.07
CA VAL A 20 21.77 -7.10 -13.63
C VAL A 20 21.87 -8.58 -13.29
N PHE A 21 21.45 -9.47 -14.19
CA PHE A 21 21.37 -10.92 -13.93
C PHE A 21 22.66 -11.70 -14.20
N HIS A 22 23.70 -11.07 -14.75
CA HIS A 22 24.91 -11.78 -15.16
C HIS A 22 26.03 -11.79 -14.09
N ASN A 23 26.00 -10.90 -13.08
CA ASN A 23 27.11 -10.79 -12.12
C ASN A 23 26.68 -10.24 -10.74
N GLY A 24 26.07 -11.07 -9.88
CA GLY A 24 25.76 -10.75 -8.47
C GLY A 24 24.60 -9.77 -8.21
N GLY A 25 24.13 -9.03 -9.22
CA GLY A 25 23.02 -8.09 -9.11
C GLY A 25 21.64 -8.75 -8.89
N SER A 26 21.51 -10.04 -9.18
CA SER A 26 20.27 -10.81 -8.99
C SER A 26 19.82 -10.89 -7.53
N ILE A 27 20.75 -10.90 -6.58
CA ILE A 27 20.44 -10.96 -5.15
C ILE A 27 19.84 -9.63 -4.66
N ILE A 28 20.38 -8.51 -5.15
CA ILE A 28 19.91 -7.16 -4.78
C ILE A 28 18.51 -6.92 -5.34
N VAL A 29 18.27 -7.31 -6.59
CA VAL A 29 16.95 -7.21 -7.23
C VAL A 29 15.93 -8.11 -6.53
N GLY A 30 16.31 -9.35 -6.19
CA GLY A 30 15.45 -10.27 -5.44
C GLY A 30 15.04 -9.72 -4.07
N LEU A 31 15.99 -9.20 -3.31
CA LEU A 31 15.71 -8.55 -2.02
C LEU A 31 14.80 -7.33 -2.16
N GLY A 32 15.04 -6.50 -3.17
CA GLY A 32 14.18 -5.34 -3.45
C GLY A 32 12.73 -5.74 -3.72
N ILE A 33 12.51 -6.81 -4.48
CA ILE A 33 11.15 -7.31 -4.77
C ILE A 33 10.47 -7.81 -3.49
N VAL A 34 11.16 -8.60 -2.68
CA VAL A 34 10.59 -9.15 -1.42
C VAL A 34 10.20 -8.05 -0.46
N ILE A 35 11.06 -7.05 -0.26
CA ILE A 35 10.78 -5.89 0.61
C ILE A 35 9.59 -5.09 0.07
N THR A 36 9.54 -4.87 -1.24
CA THR A 36 8.44 -4.13 -1.88
C THR A 36 7.10 -4.84 -1.67
N ILE A 37 7.05 -6.15 -1.88
CA ILE A 37 5.83 -6.95 -1.66
C ILE A 37 5.41 -6.88 -0.20
N ALA A 38 6.35 -7.04 0.74
CA ALA A 38 6.06 -6.97 2.17
C ALA A 38 5.47 -5.60 2.59
N LEU A 39 6.04 -4.50 2.08
CA LEU A 39 5.55 -3.15 2.34
C LEU A 39 4.14 -2.92 1.78
N VAL A 40 3.86 -3.39 0.56
CA VAL A 40 2.53 -3.29 -0.05
C VAL A 40 1.49 -4.05 0.79
N PHE A 41 1.80 -5.28 1.19
CA PHE A 41 0.91 -6.07 2.05
C PHE A 41 0.69 -5.41 3.41
N TYR A 42 1.74 -4.88 4.04
CA TYR A 42 1.65 -4.17 5.31
C TYR A 42 0.74 -2.94 5.21
N LEU A 43 0.95 -2.09 4.20
CA LEU A 43 0.14 -0.89 3.98
C LEU A 43 -1.33 -1.24 3.68
N PHE A 44 -1.57 -2.27 2.88
CA PHE A 44 -2.93 -2.71 2.58
C PHE A 44 -3.64 -3.26 3.83
N ALA A 45 -2.96 -4.08 4.63
CA ALA A 45 -3.52 -4.62 5.88
C ALA A 45 -3.78 -3.52 6.92
N TYR A 46 -2.88 -2.52 7.03
CA TYR A 46 -3.03 -1.41 7.96
C TYR A 46 -4.19 -0.48 7.57
N ASN A 47 -4.33 -0.16 6.29
CA ASN A 47 -5.39 0.72 5.81
C ASN A 47 -6.79 0.08 5.91
N ASN A 48 -6.91 -1.23 5.72
CA ASN A 48 -8.18 -1.93 5.87
C ASN A 48 -8.66 -2.01 7.33
N LYS A 49 -7.74 -2.09 8.31
CA LYS A 49 -8.09 -2.08 9.73
C LYS A 49 -8.75 -0.77 10.16
N LYS A 50 -8.25 0.38 9.68
CA LYS A 50 -8.83 1.69 10.00
C LYS A 50 -10.25 1.85 9.47
N LYS A 51 -10.50 1.43 8.21
CA LYS A 51 -11.84 1.48 7.61
C LYS A 51 -12.86 0.57 8.30
N ARG A 52 -12.42 -0.59 8.80
CA ARG A 52 -13.32 -1.53 9.48
C ARG A 52 -13.78 -1.02 10.85
N ILE A 53 -12.87 -0.39 11.60
CA ILE A 53 -13.18 0.17 12.92
C ILE A 53 -14.17 1.33 12.81
N SER A 54 -14.00 2.24 11.83
CA SER A 54 -14.96 3.35 11.64
C SER A 54 -16.34 2.86 11.20
N SER A 55 -16.39 1.85 10.32
CA SER A 55 -17.65 1.23 9.88
C SER A 55 -18.42 0.60 11.04
N GLU A 56 -17.74 -0.17 11.89
CA GLU A 56 -18.36 -0.88 13.03
C GLU A 56 -18.86 0.10 14.11
N ALA A 57 -18.11 1.16 14.39
CA ALA A 57 -18.52 2.22 15.30
C ALA A 57 -19.77 2.97 14.79
N LEU A 58 -19.82 3.25 13.48
CA LEU A 58 -20.96 3.93 12.85
C LEU A 58 -22.21 3.05 12.81
N GLU A 59 -22.04 1.74 12.62
CA GLU A 59 -23.12 0.75 12.61
C GLU A 59 -23.74 0.57 14.01
N SER A 60 -22.89 0.51 15.05
CA SER A 60 -23.30 0.54 16.46
C SER A 60 -24.12 1.78 16.81
N LEU A 61 -23.69 2.96 16.34
CA LEU A 61 -24.38 4.22 16.59
C LEU A 61 -25.76 4.26 15.92
N LYS A 62 -25.86 3.74 14.69
CA LYS A 62 -27.12 3.63 13.94
C LYS A 62 -28.12 2.70 14.64
N LEU A 63 -27.65 1.56 15.17
CA LEU A 63 -28.49 0.63 15.94
C LEU A 63 -29.08 1.28 17.21
N GLN A 64 -28.32 2.13 17.90
CA GLN A 64 -28.79 2.83 19.10
C GLN A 64 -29.85 3.90 18.78
N TYR A 65 -29.70 4.60 17.65
CA TYR A 65 -30.71 5.54 17.15
C TYR A 65 -32.04 4.86 16.78
N VAL A 66 -31.98 3.76 16.01
CA VAL A 66 -33.19 3.00 15.62
C VAL A 66 -33.92 2.40 16.83
N LYS A 67 -33.18 2.05 17.89
CA LYS A 67 -33.76 1.60 19.17
C LYS A 67 -34.43 2.71 19.98
N GLY A 68 -34.40 3.97 19.51
CA GLY A 68 -34.99 5.12 20.22
C GLY A 68 -34.23 5.52 21.49
N GLN A 69 -33.01 5.00 21.70
CA GLN A 69 -32.17 5.34 22.85
C GLN A 69 -31.41 6.66 22.66
N LEU A 70 -31.42 7.21 21.45
CA LEU A 70 -30.73 8.45 21.10
C LEU A 70 -31.71 9.42 20.43
N SER A 71 -31.71 10.68 20.90
CA SER A 71 -32.33 11.81 20.20
C SER A 71 -31.63 12.08 18.87
N GLU A 72 -32.36 12.61 17.88
CA GLU A 72 -31.83 12.95 16.55
C GLU A 72 -30.65 13.93 16.62
N GLU A 73 -30.69 14.86 17.57
CA GLU A 73 -29.61 15.84 17.80
C GLU A 73 -28.31 15.17 18.30
N GLU A 74 -28.42 14.18 19.19
CA GLU A 74 -27.27 13.43 19.67
C GLU A 74 -26.67 12.52 18.62
N TYR A 75 -27.50 11.98 17.73
CA TYR A 75 -27.05 11.13 16.63
C TYR A 75 -26.19 11.93 15.64
N LEU A 76 -26.68 13.11 15.23
CA LEU A 76 -25.96 14.00 14.31
C LEU A 76 -24.63 14.47 14.90
N ARG A 77 -24.60 14.81 16.19
CA ARG A 77 -23.38 15.27 16.88
C ARG A 77 -22.32 14.16 16.98
N ARG A 78 -22.72 12.91 17.20
CA ARG A 78 -21.77 11.78 17.33
C ARG A 78 -21.28 11.29 15.96
N LYS A 79 -22.12 11.37 14.94
CA LYS A 79 -21.75 11.03 13.56
C LYS A 79 -20.64 11.97 13.03
N SER A 80 -20.76 13.27 13.26
CA SER A 80 -19.76 14.25 12.80
C SER A 80 -18.38 14.09 13.47
N LEU A 81 -18.31 13.47 14.65
CA LEU A 81 -17.06 13.19 15.35
C LEU A 81 -16.38 11.90 14.85
N ILE A 82 -17.13 10.97 14.25
CA ILE A 82 -16.62 9.69 13.74
C ILE A 82 -16.23 9.79 12.26
N ASP A 83 -16.86 10.70 11.50
CA ASP A 83 -16.52 11.01 10.10
C ASP A 83 -15.35 12.00 9.94
N LEU A 84 -14.84 12.59 11.04
CA LEU A 84 -13.68 13.50 11.06
C LEU A 84 -12.35 12.72 11.13
#